data_AF-A0A367MGA0-F1
#
_entry.id   AF-A0A367MGA0-F1
#
_cell.length_a   1.000
_cell.length_b   1.000
_cell.length_c   1.000
_cell.angle_alpha   90.00
_cell.angle_beta   90.00
_cell.angle_gamma   90.00
#
_symmetry.space_group_name_H-M   'P 1'
#
loop_
_entity.id
_entity.type
_entity.pdbx_description
1 polymer ?
#
loop_
_entity_poly.entity_id
_entity_poly.type
_entity_poly.pdbx_seq_one_letter_code
_entity_poly.pdbx_strand_id
1 'polypeptide(L)'
;PIQSHLMDQVLYDKAERTLGAPAALEEVQSVLLDPVRQRAWEAFVDRAASPQGQTMSIGVLDPTDVTYAVAQGAQLRAGVVATSDTAIRNSAVTREQLANLPQRFAQPDLVLWERGSESLVYVVQADGAALAIRLRGEIYGPGQLENVGQVMEITMDSIQDGLATGRYRRVR
;
A
#
# COMPACT_ATOMS: atom_id res chain seq x y z
N PRO A 1 -3.93 12.77 13.12
CA PRO A 1 -4.12 11.91 14.31
C PRO A 1 -2.96 10.91 14.39
N ILE A 2 -2.54 10.53 15.60
CA ILE A 2 -1.36 9.65 15.80
C ILE A 2 -1.55 8.27 15.14
N GLN A 3 -2.80 7.84 14.90
CA GLN A 3 -3.14 6.55 14.27
C GLN A 3 -4.39 6.65 13.38
N SER A 4 -4.31 7.40 12.27
CA SER A 4 -5.48 7.53 11.36
C SER A 4 -5.91 6.18 10.78
N HIS A 5 -4.95 5.31 10.48
CA HIS A 5 -5.22 4.02 9.85
C HIS A 5 -6.10 3.10 10.71
N LEU A 6 -6.03 3.19 12.05
CA LEU A 6 -6.89 2.40 12.93
C LEU A 6 -8.37 2.82 12.82
N MET A 7 -8.64 4.09 12.54
CA MET A 7 -10.01 4.53 12.27
C MET A 7 -10.49 3.99 10.93
N ASP A 8 -9.64 4.03 9.91
CA ASP A 8 -9.95 3.53 8.57
C ASP A 8 -10.16 1.99 8.60
N GLN A 9 -9.47 1.28 9.49
CA GLN A 9 -9.71 -0.12 9.82
C GLN A 9 -11.10 -0.36 10.42
N VAL A 10 -11.51 0.44 11.40
CA VAL A 10 -12.84 0.34 12.01
C VAL A 10 -13.94 0.62 10.99
N LEU A 11 -13.70 1.56 10.06
CA LEU A 11 -14.61 1.84 8.95
C LEU A 11 -14.75 0.62 8.03
N TYR A 12 -13.63 -0.02 7.67
CA TYR A 12 -13.63 -1.27 6.90
C TYR A 12 -14.45 -2.37 7.60
N ASP A 13 -14.15 -2.69 8.86
CA ASP A 13 -14.83 -3.75 9.60
C ASP A 13 -16.35 -3.52 9.68
N LYS A 14 -16.77 -2.26 9.80
CA LYS A 14 -18.18 -1.88 9.84
C LYS A 14 -18.85 -2.06 8.47
N ALA A 15 -18.18 -1.62 7.41
CA ALA A 15 -18.68 -1.77 6.04
C ALA A 15 -18.78 -3.25 5.65
N GLU A 16 -17.77 -4.06 5.97
CA GLU A 16 -17.75 -5.49 5.68
C GLU A 16 -18.91 -6.23 6.34
N ARG A 17 -19.19 -5.96 7.63
CA ARG A 17 -20.34 -6.55 8.34
C ARG A 17 -21.69 -6.21 7.72
N THR A 18 -21.77 -5.11 6.97
CA THR A 18 -23.04 -4.58 6.43
C THR A 18 -23.22 -4.95 4.96
N LEU A 19 -22.15 -4.92 4.18
CA LEU A 19 -22.18 -4.98 2.70
C LEU A 19 -21.48 -6.24 2.14
N GLY A 20 -20.68 -6.94 2.95
CA GLY A 20 -19.74 -7.96 2.48
C GLY A 20 -18.42 -7.35 1.98
N ALA A 21 -17.39 -8.18 1.86
CA ALA A 21 -16.00 -7.73 1.68
C ALA A 21 -15.74 -6.88 0.41
N PRO A 22 -16.23 -7.22 -0.80
CA PRO A 22 -15.91 -6.43 -2.00
C PRO A 22 -16.45 -4.99 -1.94
N ALA A 23 -17.72 -4.84 -1.56
CA ALA A 23 -18.36 -3.53 -1.45
C ALA A 23 -17.79 -2.68 -0.30
N ALA A 24 -17.28 -3.31 0.76
CA ALA A 24 -16.61 -2.61 1.85
C ALA A 24 -15.27 -1.99 1.44
N LEU A 25 -14.50 -2.69 0.62
CA LEU A 25 -13.22 -2.18 0.09
C LEU A 25 -13.46 -0.99 -0.84
N GLU A 26 -14.46 -1.07 -1.72
CA GLU A 26 -14.83 0.05 -2.61
C GLU A 26 -15.24 1.31 -1.83
N GLU A 27 -16.09 1.15 -0.80
CA GLU A 27 -16.51 2.27 0.06
C GLU A 27 -15.30 2.92 0.75
N VAL A 28 -14.43 2.13 1.37
CA VAL A 28 -13.23 2.65 2.05
C VAL A 28 -12.27 3.29 1.06
N GLN A 29 -12.09 2.71 -0.13
CA GLN A 29 -11.27 3.31 -1.19
C GLN A 29 -11.82 4.68 -1.60
N SER A 30 -13.13 4.81 -1.78
CA SER A 30 -13.76 6.10 -2.12
C SER A 30 -13.51 7.17 -1.05
N VAL A 31 -13.57 6.79 0.23
CA VAL A 31 -13.26 7.68 1.35
C VAL A 31 -11.80 8.10 1.31
N LEU A 32 -10.87 7.18 1.09
CA LEU A 32 -9.44 7.48 1.05
C LEU A 32 -9.06 8.39 -0.13
N LEU A 33 -9.80 8.30 -1.24
CA LEU A 33 -9.61 9.13 -2.43
C LEU A 33 -10.36 10.47 -2.39
N ASP A 34 -11.16 10.73 -1.34
CA ASP A 34 -11.85 12.01 -1.15
C ASP A 34 -10.84 13.19 -1.08
N PRO A 35 -11.14 14.36 -1.68
CA PRO A 35 -10.23 15.52 -1.68
C PRO A 35 -9.75 15.98 -0.30
N VAL A 36 -10.54 15.78 0.76
CA VAL A 36 -10.13 16.09 2.14
C VAL A 36 -9.08 15.09 2.61
N ARG A 37 -9.25 13.80 2.32
CA ARG A 37 -8.26 12.76 2.65
C ARG A 37 -6.97 12.92 1.85
N GLN A 38 -7.07 13.29 0.57
CA GLN A 38 -5.90 13.58 -0.25
C GLN A 38 -5.08 14.76 0.29
N ARG A 39 -5.73 15.86 0.70
CA ARG A 39 -5.04 16.99 1.37
C ARG A 39 -4.41 16.58 2.71
N ALA A 40 -5.07 15.72 3.48
CA ALA A 40 -4.50 15.19 4.71
C ALA A 40 -3.27 14.31 4.45
N TRP A 41 -3.28 13.55 3.36
CA TRP A 41 -2.17 12.72 2.91
C TRP A 41 -0.97 13.57 2.48
N GLU A 42 -1.18 14.60 1.66
CA GLU A 42 -0.13 15.54 1.28
C GLU A 42 0.53 16.18 2.52
N ALA A 43 -0.28 16.63 3.48
CA ALA A 43 0.23 17.18 4.73
C ALA A 43 0.99 16.14 5.59
N PHE A 44 0.63 14.87 5.50
CA PHE A 44 1.35 13.77 6.15
C PHE A 44 2.73 13.56 5.49
N VAL A 45 2.80 13.55 4.16
CA VAL A 45 4.06 13.48 3.39
C VAL A 45 4.97 14.67 3.73
N ASP A 46 4.42 15.88 3.82
CA ASP A 46 5.20 17.07 4.20
C ASP A 46 5.83 16.96 5.59
N ARG A 47 5.08 16.42 6.56
CA ARG A 47 5.55 16.27 7.94
C ARG A 47 6.52 15.12 8.11
N ALA A 48 6.54 14.14 7.19
CA ALA A 48 7.46 13.01 7.24
C ALA A 48 8.94 13.42 7.17
N ALA A 49 9.25 14.65 6.72
CA ALA A 49 10.59 15.22 6.84
C ALA A 49 11.13 15.24 8.29
N SER A 50 10.24 15.30 9.28
CA SER A 50 10.54 15.18 10.71
C SER A 50 9.58 14.17 11.36
N PRO A 51 9.84 12.86 11.21
CA PRO A 51 8.90 11.82 11.60
C PRO A 51 8.65 11.82 13.11
N GLN A 52 7.39 11.62 13.48
CA GLN A 52 6.90 11.56 14.86
C GLN A 52 6.26 10.20 15.16
N GLY A 53 6.49 9.20 14.31
CA GLY A 53 5.86 7.89 14.41
C GLY A 53 4.37 7.95 14.11
N GLN A 54 3.93 8.83 13.23
CA GLN A 54 2.55 8.89 12.74
C GLN A 54 2.32 7.89 11.62
N THR A 55 1.05 7.52 11.42
CA THR A 55 0.65 6.55 10.41
C THR A 55 -0.61 7.01 9.66
N MET A 56 -0.68 6.67 8.39
CA MET A 56 -1.82 7.01 7.53
C MET A 56 -2.08 5.93 6.48
N SER A 57 -3.35 5.73 6.15
CA SER A 57 -3.78 4.79 5.11
C SER A 57 -3.55 5.38 3.72
N ILE A 58 -3.10 4.52 2.80
CA ILE A 58 -2.89 4.87 1.39
C ILE A 58 -3.92 4.24 0.46
N GLY A 59 -4.63 3.21 0.93
CA GLY A 59 -5.60 2.51 0.09
C GLY A 59 -6.08 1.23 0.73
N VAL A 60 -6.59 0.34 -0.12
CA VAL A 60 -7.05 -0.98 0.28
C VAL A 60 -6.55 -2.06 -0.69
N LEU A 61 -6.35 -3.28 -0.21
CA LEU A 61 -6.01 -4.43 -1.03
C LEU A 61 -7.20 -4.83 -1.91
N ASP A 62 -6.92 -5.23 -3.15
CA ASP A 62 -7.94 -5.85 -4.00
C ASP A 62 -8.30 -7.25 -3.48
N PRO A 63 -9.57 -7.69 -3.54
CA PRO A 63 -9.97 -9.04 -3.15
C PRO A 63 -9.14 -10.16 -3.79
N THR A 64 -8.70 -9.96 -5.04
CA THR A 64 -7.84 -10.89 -5.79
C THR A 64 -6.47 -11.00 -5.14
N ASP A 65 -5.90 -9.86 -4.74
CA ASP A 65 -4.58 -9.78 -4.09
C ASP A 65 -4.63 -10.45 -2.71
N VAL A 66 -5.71 -10.21 -1.96
CA VAL A 66 -5.99 -10.86 -0.67
C VAL A 66 -6.09 -12.37 -0.83
N THR A 67 -6.92 -12.83 -1.77
CA THR A 67 -7.12 -14.27 -2.02
C THR A 67 -5.80 -14.96 -2.38
N TYR A 68 -5.00 -14.34 -3.24
CA TYR A 68 -3.69 -14.87 -3.62
C TYR A 68 -2.74 -14.94 -2.42
N ALA A 69 -2.61 -13.87 -1.65
CA ALA A 69 -1.71 -13.81 -0.51
C ALA A 69 -2.07 -14.84 0.57
N VAL A 70 -3.36 -15.00 0.89
CA VAL A 70 -3.84 -16.03 1.82
C VAL A 70 -3.53 -17.43 1.31
N ALA A 71 -3.69 -17.68 0.00
CA ALA A 71 -3.30 -18.96 -0.60
C ALA A 71 -1.78 -19.24 -0.54
N GLN A 72 -0.94 -18.20 -0.41
CA GLN A 72 0.50 -18.34 -0.13
C GLN A 72 0.81 -18.45 1.38
N GLY A 73 -0.18 -18.46 2.27
CA GLY A 73 -0.01 -18.58 3.71
C GLY A 73 0.15 -17.25 4.45
N ALA A 74 -0.08 -16.11 3.78
CA ALA A 74 -0.01 -14.82 4.44
C ALA A 74 -1.14 -14.63 5.46
N GLN A 75 -0.81 -14.02 6.59
CA GLN A 75 -1.78 -13.56 7.57
C GLN A 75 -2.12 -12.10 7.31
N LEU A 76 -3.38 -11.84 6.99
CA LEU A 76 -3.93 -10.50 6.82
C LEU A 76 -4.87 -10.24 8.00
N ARG A 77 -4.74 -9.07 8.61
CA ARG A 77 -5.68 -8.61 9.64
C ARG A 77 -6.87 -7.90 8.98
N ALA A 78 -6.64 -7.23 7.87
CA ALA A 78 -7.65 -6.57 7.07
C ALA A 78 -7.21 -6.33 5.61
N GLY A 79 -7.96 -5.50 4.90
CA GLY A 79 -7.61 -5.01 3.57
C GLY A 79 -7.05 -3.58 3.56
N VAL A 80 -6.93 -2.87 4.69
CA VAL A 80 -6.56 -1.44 4.67
C VAL A 80 -5.05 -1.27 4.69
N VAL A 81 -4.50 -0.67 3.64
CA VAL A 81 -3.05 -0.49 3.49
C VAL A 81 -2.60 0.81 4.13
N ALA A 82 -1.63 0.73 5.03
CA ALA A 82 -1.11 1.86 5.78
C ALA A 82 0.41 2.03 5.65
N THR A 83 0.90 3.21 5.98
CA THR A 83 2.34 3.48 6.08
C THR A 83 2.66 4.39 7.26
N SER A 84 3.92 4.36 7.70
CA SER A 84 4.45 5.26 8.72
C SER A 84 5.17 6.45 8.08
N ASP A 85 5.21 7.57 8.80
CA ASP A 85 6.01 8.73 8.39
C ASP A 85 7.50 8.41 8.26
N THR A 86 7.98 7.43 9.01
CA THR A 86 9.35 6.90 8.91
C THR A 86 9.57 6.16 7.59
N ALA A 87 8.61 5.34 7.14
CA ALA A 87 8.69 4.64 5.85
C ALA A 87 8.63 5.65 4.68
N ILE A 88 7.79 6.68 4.78
CA ILE A 88 7.74 7.78 3.81
C ILE A 88 9.09 8.51 3.75
N ARG A 89 9.66 8.90 4.90
CA ARG A 89 10.97 9.55 4.96
C ARG A 89 12.08 8.73 4.31
N ASN A 90 12.06 7.42 4.51
CA ASN A 90 13.10 6.51 4.02
C ASN A 90 12.87 6.08 2.56
N SER A 91 11.77 6.50 1.95
CA SER A 91 11.47 6.16 0.55
C SER A 91 12.38 6.93 -0.40
N ALA A 92 12.94 6.24 -1.38
CA ALA A 92 13.91 6.80 -2.33
C ALA A 92 13.23 7.38 -3.57
N VAL A 93 12.16 8.15 -3.36
CA VAL A 93 11.32 8.74 -4.40
C VAL A 93 11.03 10.19 -4.06
N THR A 94 10.60 10.97 -5.05
CA THR A 94 10.28 12.38 -4.87
C THR A 94 9.04 12.57 -3.99
N ARG A 95 8.96 13.74 -3.34
CA ARG A 95 7.76 14.15 -2.60
C ARG A 95 6.50 14.08 -3.46
N GLU A 96 6.57 14.50 -4.71
CA GLU A 96 5.44 14.51 -5.64
C GLU A 96 4.93 13.09 -5.96
N GLN A 97 5.86 12.15 -6.17
CA GLN A 97 5.52 10.73 -6.31
C GLN A 97 4.83 10.18 -5.05
N LEU A 98 5.31 10.55 -3.85
CA LEU A 98 4.70 10.15 -2.57
C LEU A 98 3.33 10.82 -2.34
N ALA A 99 3.17 12.08 -2.72
CA ALA A 99 1.90 12.81 -2.58
C ALA A 99 0.78 12.18 -3.40
N ASN A 100 1.11 11.63 -4.57
CA ASN A 100 0.14 10.96 -5.45
C ASN A 100 -0.02 9.45 -5.17
N LEU A 101 0.65 8.92 -4.14
CA LEU A 101 0.70 7.49 -3.86
C LEU A 101 -0.69 6.84 -3.67
N PRO A 102 -1.68 7.46 -2.96
CA PRO A 102 -2.98 6.83 -2.77
C PRO A 102 -3.75 6.61 -4.08
N GLN A 103 -3.70 7.60 -4.98
CA GLN A 103 -4.35 7.52 -6.29
C GLN A 103 -3.70 6.44 -7.15
N ARG A 104 -2.36 6.39 -7.17
CA ARG A 104 -1.61 5.39 -7.92
C ARG A 104 -1.81 3.98 -7.35
N PHE A 105 -1.85 3.84 -6.03
CA PHE A 105 -2.07 2.56 -5.36
C PHE A 105 -3.46 1.97 -5.66
N ALA A 106 -4.48 2.83 -5.82
CA ALA A 106 -5.82 2.39 -6.20
C ALA A 106 -5.90 1.80 -7.63
N GLN A 107 -4.94 2.11 -8.51
CA GLN A 107 -4.91 1.70 -9.91
C GLN A 107 -3.51 1.21 -10.32
N PRO A 108 -3.04 0.06 -9.80
CA PRO A 108 -1.72 -0.43 -10.14
C PRO A 108 -1.68 -1.05 -11.54
N ASP A 109 -0.55 -0.90 -12.22
CA ASP A 109 -0.30 -1.50 -13.53
C ASP A 109 -0.04 -3.01 -13.43
N LEU A 110 0.55 -3.43 -12.31
CA LEU A 110 0.93 -4.81 -12.06
C LEU A 110 0.99 -5.07 -10.55
N VAL A 111 0.50 -6.22 -10.12
CA VAL A 111 0.70 -6.71 -8.76
C VAL A 111 1.48 -8.02 -8.79
N LEU A 112 2.52 -8.07 -7.97
CA LEU A 112 3.44 -9.19 -7.88
C LEU A 112 3.49 -9.76 -6.47
N TRP A 113 3.77 -11.04 -6.39
CA TRP A 113 4.20 -11.70 -5.16
C TRP A 113 5.71 -11.89 -5.19
N GLU A 114 6.43 -11.28 -4.25
CA GLU A 114 7.87 -11.48 -4.08
C GLU A 114 8.14 -12.67 -3.18
N ARG A 115 8.76 -13.72 -3.70
CA ARG A 115 8.95 -14.98 -2.95
C ARG A 115 9.92 -14.86 -1.78
N GLY A 116 10.94 -14.00 -1.90
CA GLY A 116 11.98 -13.86 -0.87
C GLY A 116 11.49 -13.15 0.39
N SER A 117 10.64 -12.14 0.22
CA SER A 117 10.04 -11.36 1.30
C SER A 117 8.61 -11.82 1.65
N GLU A 118 8.03 -12.70 0.82
CA GLU A 118 6.64 -13.17 0.90
C GLU A 118 5.64 -12.01 1.00
N SER A 119 5.81 -11.01 0.15
CA SER A 119 4.98 -9.81 0.17
C SER A 119 4.40 -9.47 -1.20
N LEU A 120 3.34 -8.68 -1.16
CA LEU A 120 2.78 -8.04 -2.35
C LEU A 120 3.64 -6.84 -2.73
N VAL A 121 3.88 -6.69 -4.03
CA VAL A 121 4.55 -5.55 -4.64
C VAL A 121 3.62 -4.96 -5.70
N TYR A 122 3.18 -3.74 -5.46
CA TYR A 122 2.36 -2.98 -6.40
C TYR A 122 3.29 -2.14 -7.27
N VAL A 123 3.19 -2.32 -8.59
CA VAL A 123 3.92 -1.51 -9.56
C VAL A 123 2.95 -0.48 -10.12
N VAL A 124 3.35 0.80 -10.05
CA VAL A 124 2.56 1.93 -10.54
C VAL A 124 3.43 2.82 -11.43
N GLN A 125 2.88 3.35 -12.52
CA GLN A 125 3.54 4.40 -13.29
C GLN A 125 3.48 5.73 -12.53
N ALA A 126 4.58 6.46 -12.53
CA ALA A 126 4.73 7.81 -11.98
C ALA A 126 5.65 8.69 -12.83
N ASP A 127 5.04 9.53 -13.65
CA ASP A 127 5.66 10.68 -14.32
C ASP A 127 7.00 10.34 -15.00
N GLY A 128 6.98 9.32 -15.85
CA GLY A 128 8.16 8.84 -16.60
C GLY A 128 9.01 7.80 -15.87
N ALA A 129 8.66 7.45 -14.63
CA ALA A 129 9.25 6.34 -13.87
C ALA A 129 8.19 5.29 -13.52
N ALA A 130 8.62 4.08 -13.17
CA ALA A 130 7.78 3.09 -12.52
C ALA A 130 8.18 3.02 -11.04
N LEU A 131 7.20 2.91 -10.14
CA LEU A 131 7.44 2.77 -8.71
C LEU A 131 7.02 1.37 -8.25
N ALA A 132 7.83 0.74 -7.42
CA ALA A 132 7.46 -0.41 -6.63
C ALA A 132 7.04 0.02 -5.22
N ILE A 133 5.81 -0.29 -4.84
CA ILE A 133 5.28 -0.16 -3.48
C ILE A 133 5.32 -1.56 -2.87
N ARG A 134 6.32 -1.80 -2.02
CA ARG A 134 6.50 -3.09 -1.35
C ARG A 134 5.76 -3.07 -0.03
N LEU A 135 4.86 -4.04 0.11
CA LEU A 135 4.17 -4.25 1.38
C LEU A 135 5.02 -5.13 2.33
N ARG A 136 4.46 -5.44 3.50
CA ARG A 136 5.16 -6.05 4.65
C ARG A 136 6.06 -5.07 5.41
N GLY A 137 5.55 -3.88 5.67
CA GLY A 137 6.20 -2.84 6.47
C GLY A 137 6.01 -2.99 7.98
N GLU A 138 6.96 -2.48 8.73
CA GLU A 138 6.89 -2.42 10.19
C GLU A 138 6.12 -1.18 10.64
N ILE A 139 4.97 -1.40 11.29
CA ILE A 139 4.23 -0.37 12.02
C ILE A 139 3.98 -0.93 13.42
N TYR A 140 4.70 -0.38 14.41
CA TYR A 140 4.63 -0.77 15.83
C TYR A 140 4.72 -2.28 16.10
N GLY A 141 5.58 -3.01 15.39
CA GLY A 141 5.74 -4.45 15.55
C GLY A 141 6.31 -5.14 14.31
N PRO A 142 6.32 -6.48 14.28
CA PRO A 142 6.81 -7.24 13.12
C PRO A 142 6.01 -6.87 11.86
N GLY A 143 6.70 -6.90 10.71
CA GLY A 143 6.15 -6.46 9.43
C GLY A 143 4.80 -7.09 9.11
N GLN A 144 3.78 -6.26 8.86
CA GLN A 144 2.44 -6.74 8.51
C GLN A 144 2.22 -6.53 7.02
N LEU A 145 1.57 -7.50 6.37
CA LEU A 145 1.39 -7.49 4.92
C LEU A 145 0.59 -6.28 4.42
N GLU A 146 -0.16 -5.61 5.27
CA GLU A 146 -0.94 -4.41 4.92
C GLU A 146 -0.18 -3.11 5.14
N ASN A 147 1.08 -3.18 5.58
CA ASN A 147 1.89 -2.01 5.76
C ASN A 147 2.83 -1.83 4.57
N VAL A 148 2.97 -0.62 4.08
CA VAL A 148 4.03 -0.25 3.15
C VAL A 148 5.36 -0.26 3.90
N GLY A 149 6.27 -1.12 3.46
CA GLY A 149 7.64 -1.13 3.96
C GLY A 149 8.55 -0.18 3.18
N GLN A 150 8.32 -0.05 1.87
CA GLN A 150 9.19 0.73 1.00
C GLN A 150 8.48 1.18 -0.28
N VAL A 151 8.81 2.40 -0.74
CA VAL A 151 8.52 2.88 -2.10
C VAL A 151 9.85 3.20 -2.78
N MET A 152 10.03 2.71 -4.01
CA MET A 152 11.24 2.95 -4.81
C MET A 152 10.94 3.05 -6.28
N GLU A 153 11.76 3.78 -7.02
CA GLU A 153 11.77 3.70 -8.48
C GLU A 153 12.34 2.36 -8.95
N ILE A 154 11.81 1.84 -10.04
CA ILE A 154 12.21 0.60 -10.68
C ILE A 154 12.20 0.75 -12.20
N THR A 155 12.88 -0.17 -12.89
CA THR A 155 12.72 -0.36 -14.33
C THR A 155 11.84 -1.56 -14.61
N MET A 156 11.07 -1.52 -15.71
CA MET A 156 10.28 -2.68 -16.13
C MET A 156 11.15 -3.89 -16.48
N ASP A 157 12.37 -3.67 -16.99
CA ASP A 157 13.33 -4.74 -17.24
C ASP A 157 13.67 -5.52 -15.95
N SER A 158 13.87 -4.81 -14.83
CA SER A 158 14.12 -5.46 -13.53
C SER A 158 12.95 -6.31 -13.04
N ILE A 159 11.72 -5.93 -13.39
CA ILE A 159 10.52 -6.72 -13.11
C ILE A 159 10.46 -7.96 -13.99
N GLN A 160 10.76 -7.83 -15.28
CA GLN A 160 10.79 -8.98 -16.21
C GLN A 160 11.87 -9.98 -15.82
N ASP A 161 13.06 -9.51 -15.45
CA ASP A 161 14.14 -10.36 -14.95
C ASP A 161 13.71 -11.10 -13.66
N GLY A 162 13.04 -10.39 -12.75
CA GLY A 162 12.49 -10.97 -11.52
C GLY A 162 11.42 -12.04 -11.80
N LEU A 163 10.59 -11.85 -12.83
CA LEU A 163 9.62 -12.86 -13.27
C LEU A 163 10.30 -14.07 -13.91
N ALA A 164 11.27 -13.84 -14.80
CA ALA A 164 12.01 -14.89 -15.50
C ALA A 164 12.83 -15.77 -14.56
N THR A 165 13.41 -15.17 -13.52
CA THR A 165 14.18 -15.88 -12.48
C THR A 165 13.28 -16.49 -11.39
N GLY A 166 11.98 -16.24 -11.43
CA GLY A 166 11.01 -16.72 -10.44
C GLY A 166 11.09 -16.03 -9.08
N ARG A 167 11.81 -14.90 -8.97
CA ARG A 167 11.77 -14.01 -7.80
C ARG A 167 10.36 -13.45 -7.58
N TYR A 168 9.71 -13.06 -8.66
CA TYR A 168 8.33 -12.59 -8.68
C TYR A 168 7.38 -13.64 -9.26
N ARG A 169 6.15 -13.64 -8.76
CA ARG A 169 5.00 -14.27 -9.44
C ARG A 169 3.97 -13.19 -9.72
N ARG A 170 3.38 -13.21 -10.91
CA ARG A 170 2.29 -12.29 -11.25
C ARG A 170 1.02 -12.68 -10.49
N VAL A 171 0.39 -11.68 -9.87
CA VAL A 171 -0.92 -11.81 -9.22
C VAL A 171 -2.00 -11.29 -10.18
N ARG A 172 -1.84 -10.06 -10.67
CA ARG A 172 -2.66 -9.45 -11.72
C ARG A 172 -1.84 -8.46 -12.53
#